data_AF-A0A0C2WLV9-F1
#
_entry.id   AF-A0A0C2WLV9-F1
#
_cell.length_a   1.000
_cell.length_b   1.000
_cell.length_c   1.000
_cell.angle_alpha   90.00
_cell.angle_beta   90.00
_cell.angle_gamma   90.00
#
_symmetry.space_group_name_H-M   'P 1'
#
loop_
_entity.id
_entity.type
_entity.pdbx_description
1 polymer ?
#
loop_
_entity_poly.entity_id
_entity_poly.type
_entity_poly.pdbx_seq_one_letter_code
_entity_poly.pdbx_strand_id
1 'polypeptide(L)'
;MPNGNPEQLYHQQQQPQTEPVWPTNAYPDKLMALLKSSGEYDRLRKQIFTTFQNSDMRKVLLSRVDGVVTECLENDSDVLSRPPDATHATLMKELDTYPFVERQVLCVPIWREDEWIAGIERAIMRNLPQNQ
;
A
#
# COMPACT_ATOMS: atom_id res chain seq x y z
N MET A 1 42.72 10.33 50.92
CA MET A 1 42.80 9.36 49.81
C MET A 1 42.93 7.97 50.41
N PRO A 2 42.26 6.93 49.88
CA PRO A 2 41.31 6.88 48.75
C PRO A 2 39.84 7.12 49.22
N ASN A 3 38.91 7.67 48.42
CA ASN A 3 38.14 7.11 47.26
C ASN A 3 37.23 5.93 47.66
N GLY A 4 35.98 5.73 47.19
CA GLY A 4 35.07 6.40 46.22
C GLY A 4 33.88 5.43 45.98
N ASN A 5 32.78 5.71 45.28
CA ASN A 5 32.21 6.88 44.59
C ASN A 5 30.66 6.69 44.56
N PRO A 6 29.78 7.69 44.77
CA PRO A 6 28.32 7.48 44.91
C PRO A 6 27.58 7.36 43.57
N GLU A 7 28.05 6.46 42.69
CA GLU A 7 27.42 6.18 41.38
C GLU A 7 27.10 4.69 41.22
N GLN A 8 25.93 4.30 41.73
CA GLN A 8 25.15 3.20 41.15
C GLN A 8 23.79 3.73 40.68
N LEU A 9 23.85 4.84 39.93
CA LEU A 9 22.77 5.27 39.06
C LEU A 9 22.67 4.31 37.86
N TYR A 10 21.44 3.93 37.53
CA TYR A 10 21.01 3.35 36.25
C TYR A 10 21.97 2.36 35.55
N HIS A 11 21.87 1.08 35.91
CA HIS A 11 22.09 0.00 34.94
C HIS A 11 20.74 -0.59 34.53
N GLN A 12 19.93 0.28 33.92
CA GLN A 12 18.76 -0.16 33.16
C GLN A 12 19.32 -0.95 31.96
N GLN A 13 19.15 -2.28 31.99
CA GLN A 13 19.46 -3.14 30.85
C GLN A 13 18.46 -2.86 29.72
N GLN A 14 18.68 -1.75 29.03
CA GLN A 14 18.17 -1.56 27.69
C GLN A 14 18.85 -2.61 26.83
N GLN A 15 18.12 -3.69 26.54
CA GLN A 15 18.49 -4.59 25.45
C GLN A 15 18.72 -3.69 24.23
N PRO A 16 19.86 -3.80 23.53
CA PRO A 16 20.11 -2.97 22.36
C PRO A 16 18.96 -3.24 21.39
N GLN A 17 18.13 -2.22 21.16
CA GLN A 17 17.18 -2.21 20.06
C GLN A 17 18.04 -2.26 18.81
N THR A 18 18.27 -3.46 18.28
CA THR A 18 18.87 -3.64 16.96
C THR A 18 17.81 -3.22 15.96
N GLU A 19 17.67 -1.90 15.79
CA GLU A 19 17.02 -1.33 14.62
C GLU A 19 17.62 -2.00 13.39
N PRO A 20 16.79 -2.43 12.42
CA PRO A 20 17.31 -3.08 11.24
C PRO A 20 18.23 -2.12 10.49
N VAL A 21 19.53 -2.43 10.47
CA VAL A 21 20.54 -1.63 9.78
C VAL A 21 20.29 -1.76 8.28
N TRP A 22 19.50 -0.83 7.75
CA TRP A 22 19.24 -0.73 6.32
C TRP A 22 20.57 -0.56 5.58
N PRO A 23 20.86 -1.37 4.56
CA PRO A 23 22.09 -1.22 3.79
C PRO A 23 22.08 0.15 3.12
N THR A 24 23.14 0.93 3.33
CA THR A 24 23.29 2.34 2.94
C THR A 24 23.24 2.61 1.42
N ASN A 25 22.93 1.59 0.61
CA ASN A 25 22.92 1.60 -0.85
C ASN A 25 21.70 0.86 -1.45
N ALA A 26 20.63 0.66 -0.67
CA ALA A 26 19.37 0.11 -1.14
C ALA A 26 18.53 1.15 -1.89
N TYR A 27 18.81 1.31 -3.19
CA TYR A 27 17.94 2.06 -4.09
C TYR A 27 16.52 1.45 -4.12
N PRO A 28 15.45 2.27 -4.13
CA PRO A 28 14.06 1.80 -4.17
C PRO A 28 13.80 0.76 -5.26
N ASP A 29 14.41 0.91 -6.45
CA ASP A 29 14.27 -0.02 -7.56
C ASP A 29 14.83 -1.42 -7.25
N LYS A 30 15.95 -1.50 -6.52
CA LYS A 30 16.56 -2.78 -6.11
C LYS A 30 15.69 -3.48 -5.07
N LEU A 31 15.16 -2.73 -4.10
CA LEU A 31 14.22 -3.25 -3.11
C LEU A 31 12.94 -3.77 -3.78
N MET A 32 12.40 -3.02 -4.74
CA MET A 32 11.22 -3.42 -5.49
C MET A 32 11.48 -4.64 -6.38
N ALA A 33 12.66 -4.76 -6.98
CA ALA A 33 13.06 -5.96 -7.73
C ALA A 33 13.11 -7.20 -6.83
N LEU A 34 13.73 -7.11 -5.66
CA LEU A 34 13.79 -8.20 -4.67
C LEU A 34 12.40 -8.62 -4.16
N LEU A 35 11.53 -7.64 -3.89
CA LEU A 35 10.14 -7.88 -3.45
C LEU A 35 9.28 -8.52 -4.54
N LYS A 36 9.53 -8.20 -5.82
CA LYS A 36 8.90 -8.84 -6.98
C LYS A 36 9.39 -10.28 -7.17
N SER A 37 10.70 -10.52 -7.11
CA SER A 37 11.29 -11.86 -7.29
C SER A 37 10.93 -12.85 -6.18
N SER A 38 10.66 -12.36 -4.97
CA SER A 38 10.30 -13.20 -3.81
C SER A 38 8.82 -13.57 -3.73
N GLY A 39 7.97 -13.05 -4.63
CA GLY A 39 6.52 -13.26 -4.61
C GLY A 39 5.77 -12.48 -3.51
N GLU A 40 6.49 -11.87 -2.55
CA GLU A 40 5.89 -11.06 -1.49
C GLU A 40 5.13 -9.85 -2.08
N TYR A 41 5.60 -9.26 -3.19
CA TYR A 41 4.86 -8.21 -3.91
C TYR A 41 3.43 -8.64 -4.31
N ASP A 42 3.25 -9.87 -4.81
CA ASP A 42 1.93 -10.36 -5.24
C ASP A 42 1.04 -10.72 -4.04
N ARG A 43 1.62 -11.28 -2.97
CA ARG A 43 0.93 -11.48 -1.68
C ARG A 43 0.42 -10.16 -1.12
N LEU A 44 1.28 -9.15 -1.05
CA LEU A 44 0.96 -7.79 -0.59
C LEU A 44 -0.15 -7.18 -1.45
N ARG A 45 -0.01 -7.21 -2.79
CA ARG A 45 -1.04 -6.74 -3.73
C ARG A 45 -2.41 -7.41 -3.50
N LYS A 46 -2.44 -8.73 -3.30
CA LYS A 46 -3.67 -9.48 -3.00
C LYS A 46 -4.28 -9.06 -1.67
N GLN A 47 -3.47 -8.84 -0.63
CA GLN A 47 -3.95 -8.38 0.68
C GLN A 47 -4.54 -6.96 0.60
N ILE A 48 -3.90 -6.00 -0.08
CA ILE A 48 -4.48 -4.66 -0.34
C ILE A 48 -5.83 -4.79 -1.04
N PHE A 49 -5.91 -5.61 -2.09
CA PHE A 49 -7.14 -5.81 -2.85
C PHE A 49 -8.26 -6.39 -1.99
N THR A 50 -7.97 -7.43 -1.18
CA THR A 50 -8.93 -8.02 -0.25
C THR A 50 -9.39 -7.04 0.82
N THR A 51 -8.49 -6.26 1.42
CA THR A 51 -8.87 -5.25 2.43
C THR A 51 -9.67 -4.12 1.78
N PHE A 52 -9.32 -3.66 0.58
CA PHE A 52 -10.10 -2.68 -0.18
C PHE A 52 -11.52 -3.19 -0.44
N GLN A 53 -11.68 -4.42 -0.94
CA GLN A 53 -12.98 -5.03 -1.25
C GLN A 53 -13.91 -5.12 -0.03
N ASN A 54 -13.36 -5.30 1.16
CA ASN A 54 -14.10 -5.40 2.42
C ASN A 54 -14.24 -4.06 3.16
N SER A 55 -13.60 -3.00 2.69
CA SER A 55 -13.64 -1.66 3.29
C SER A 55 -14.80 -0.81 2.78
N ASP A 56 -15.16 0.23 3.53
CA ASP A 56 -16.12 1.25 3.09
C ASP A 56 -15.66 2.03 1.85
N MET A 57 -14.35 2.03 1.54
CA MET A 57 -13.82 2.67 0.32
C MET A 57 -14.35 2.00 -0.96
N ARG A 58 -14.73 0.72 -0.91
CA ARG A 58 -15.46 0.07 -2.01
C ARG A 58 -16.84 0.70 -2.22
N LYS A 59 -17.56 1.06 -1.15
CA LYS A 59 -18.89 1.71 -1.24
C LYS A 59 -18.75 3.12 -1.84
N VAL A 60 -17.71 3.86 -1.42
CA VAL A 60 -17.35 5.16 -1.99
C VAL A 60 -16.99 5.02 -3.48
N LEU A 61 -16.27 3.96 -3.86
CA LEU A 61 -15.99 3.68 -5.27
C LEU A 61 -17.26 3.45 -6.08
N LEU A 62 -18.13 2.53 -5.64
CA LEU A 62 -19.38 2.22 -6.33
C LEU A 62 -20.29 3.45 -6.45
N SER A 63 -20.42 4.27 -5.40
CA SER A 63 -21.22 5.49 -5.44
C SER A 63 -20.73 6.51 -6.47
N ARG A 64 -19.42 6.60 -6.78
CA ARG A 64 -18.93 7.44 -7.88
C ARG A 64 -19.15 6.78 -9.24
N VAL A 65 -19.05 5.45 -9.34
CA VAL A 65 -19.42 4.73 -10.58
C VAL A 65 -20.88 5.00 -10.93
N ASP A 66 -21.79 4.84 -9.97
CA ASP A 66 -23.22 5.16 -10.13
C ASP A 66 -23.41 6.62 -10.57
N GLY A 67 -22.70 7.56 -9.92
CA GLY A 67 -22.73 8.98 -10.29
C GLY A 67 -22.23 9.28 -11.71
N VAL A 68 -21.16 8.63 -12.17
CA VAL A 68 -20.66 8.75 -13.56
C VAL A 68 -21.65 8.14 -14.55
N VAL A 69 -22.28 7.01 -14.21
CA VAL A 69 -23.32 6.40 -15.06
C VAL A 69 -24.52 7.34 -15.21
N THR A 70 -25.00 7.95 -14.12
CA THR A 70 -26.06 8.96 -14.17
C THR A 70 -25.65 10.17 -14.99
N GLU A 71 -24.46 10.72 -14.75
CA GLU A 71 -23.89 11.87 -15.49
C GLU A 71 -23.78 11.58 -17.00
N CYS A 72 -23.38 10.37 -17.40
CA CYS A 72 -23.38 9.95 -18.80
C CYS A 72 -24.79 9.81 -19.40
N LEU A 73 -25.75 9.24 -18.66
CA LEU A 73 -27.12 9.05 -19.14
C LEU A 73 -27.90 10.37 -19.26
N GLU A 74 -27.60 11.36 -18.41
CA GLU A 74 -28.20 12.70 -18.46
C GLU A 74 -27.64 13.54 -19.62
N ASN A 75 -26.35 13.39 -19.94
CA ASN A 75 -25.66 14.22 -20.95
C ASN A 75 -25.59 13.61 -22.36
N ASP A 76 -25.76 12.29 -22.51
CA ASP A 76 -25.64 11.60 -23.80
C ASP A 76 -26.81 10.62 -24.03
N SER A 77 -27.84 11.11 -24.72
CA SER A 77 -29.07 10.37 -25.02
C SER A 77 -28.87 9.11 -25.87
N ASP A 78 -27.71 8.96 -26.53
CA ASP A 78 -27.35 7.79 -27.33
C ASP A 78 -26.52 6.75 -26.56
N VAL A 79 -26.24 6.94 -25.27
CA VAL A 79 -25.57 5.93 -24.43
C VAL A 79 -26.31 4.59 -24.42
N LEU A 80 -27.64 4.62 -24.50
CA LEU A 80 -28.50 3.43 -24.53
C LEU A 80 -28.72 2.85 -25.93
N SER A 81 -28.38 3.58 -27.00
CA SER A 81 -28.45 3.08 -28.38
C SER A 81 -27.15 2.40 -28.83
N ARG A 82 -26.06 2.60 -28.08
CA ARG A 82 -24.75 1.97 -28.32
C ARG A 82 -24.68 0.50 -27.88
N PRO A 83 -23.84 -0.33 -28.51
CA PRO A 83 -23.54 -1.67 -28.03
C PRO A 83 -22.97 -1.66 -26.60
N PRO A 84 -23.27 -2.66 -25.75
CA PRO A 84 -22.82 -2.70 -24.35
C PRO A 84 -21.31 -2.51 -24.16
N ASP A 85 -20.49 -3.10 -25.03
CA ASP A 85 -19.03 -3.01 -24.96
C ASP A 85 -18.53 -1.56 -25.20
N ALA A 86 -19.18 -0.83 -26.11
CA ALA A 86 -18.86 0.56 -26.41
C ALA A 86 -19.25 1.47 -25.24
N THR A 87 -20.43 1.25 -24.65
CA THR A 87 -20.89 1.98 -23.46
C THR A 87 -20.00 1.70 -22.25
N HIS A 88 -19.61 0.43 -22.03
CA HIS A 88 -18.65 0.06 -20.98
C HIS A 88 -17.29 0.73 -21.18
N ALA A 89 -16.75 0.73 -22.41
CA ALA A 89 -15.48 1.40 -22.72
C ALA A 89 -15.54 2.92 -22.49
N THR A 90 -16.66 3.58 -22.81
CA THR A 90 -16.88 5.00 -22.50
C THR A 90 -16.90 5.25 -21.00
N LEU A 91 -17.66 4.47 -20.24
CA LEU A 91 -17.75 4.61 -18.77
C LEU A 91 -16.41 4.36 -18.08
N MET A 92 -15.62 3.37 -18.51
CA MET A 92 -14.27 3.14 -18.00
C MET A 92 -13.36 4.35 -18.26
N LYS A 93 -13.42 4.95 -19.45
CA LYS A 93 -12.63 6.14 -19.79
C LYS A 93 -12.99 7.36 -18.94
N GLU A 94 -14.27 7.58 -18.63
CA GLU A 94 -14.69 8.65 -17.72
C GLU A 94 -14.24 8.40 -16.27
N LEU A 95 -14.25 7.13 -15.83
CA LEU A 95 -13.70 6.74 -14.53
C LEU A 95 -12.18 6.93 -14.45
N ASP A 96 -11.43 6.59 -15.51
CA ASP A 96 -9.98 6.76 -15.61
C ASP A 96 -9.56 8.25 -15.73
N THR A 97 -10.46 9.12 -16.19
CA THR A 97 -10.19 10.57 -16.34
C THR A 97 -9.93 11.27 -15.00
N TYR A 98 -10.40 10.67 -13.90
CA TYR A 98 -10.07 11.11 -12.54
C TYR A 98 -9.32 9.99 -11.83
N PRO A 99 -8.18 10.25 -11.14
CA PRO A 99 -7.45 9.23 -10.37
C PRO A 99 -8.18 8.89 -9.06
N PHE A 100 -9.45 8.52 -9.16
CA PHE A 100 -10.36 8.29 -8.05
C PHE A 100 -10.10 6.93 -7.43
N VAL A 101 -9.85 5.90 -8.26
CA VAL A 101 -9.53 4.55 -7.79
C VAL A 101 -8.26 4.56 -6.94
N GLU A 102 -7.18 5.20 -7.39
CA GLU A 102 -5.94 5.29 -6.62
C GLU A 102 -6.15 6.04 -5.31
N ARG A 103 -6.90 7.14 -5.33
CA ARG A 103 -7.24 7.90 -4.10
C ARG A 103 -8.04 7.05 -3.11
N GLN A 104 -9.04 6.28 -3.55
CA GLN A 104 -9.79 5.40 -2.65
C GLN A 104 -8.95 4.23 -2.12
N VAL A 105 -8.03 3.69 -2.94
CA VAL A 105 -7.07 2.67 -2.49
C VAL A 105 -6.12 3.22 -1.43
N LEU A 106 -5.63 4.46 -1.57
CA LEU A 106 -4.76 5.11 -0.57
C LEU A 106 -5.47 5.43 0.76
N CYS A 107 -6.80 5.47 0.78
CA CYS A 107 -7.60 5.67 2.00
C CYS A 107 -7.87 4.37 2.79
N VAL A 108 -7.43 3.20 2.31
CA VAL A 108 -7.64 1.92 3.02
C VAL A 108 -6.81 1.87 4.31
N PRO A 109 -7.35 1.38 5.45
CA PRO A 109 -6.62 1.32 6.73
C PRO A 109 -5.28 0.58 6.69
N ILE A 110 -5.11 -0.39 5.78
CA ILE A 110 -3.91 -1.23 5.61
C ILE A 110 -2.59 -0.44 5.50
N TRP A 111 -2.62 0.77 4.95
CA TRP A 111 -1.43 1.63 4.84
C TRP A 111 -0.94 2.18 6.18
N ARG A 112 -1.73 2.02 7.24
CA ARG A 112 -1.44 2.45 8.62
C ARG A 112 -1.29 1.28 9.60
N GLU A 113 -1.28 0.05 9.10
CA GLU A 113 -1.11 -1.16 9.92
C GLU A 113 0.39 -1.45 10.13
N ASP A 114 0.86 -1.44 11.38
CA ASP A 114 2.26 -1.76 11.69
C ASP A 114 2.65 -3.18 11.24
N GLU A 115 1.71 -4.13 11.27
CA GLU A 115 1.91 -5.49 10.77
C GLU A 115 2.21 -5.56 9.27
N TRP A 116 1.61 -4.64 8.49
CA TRP A 116 1.82 -4.51 7.06
C TRP A 116 3.23 -4.01 6.76
N ILE A 117 3.65 -2.93 7.43
CA ILE A 117 5.00 -2.36 7.33
C ILE A 117 6.02 -3.42 7.75
N ALA A 118 5.87 -4.01 8.94
CA ALA A 118 6.74 -5.09 9.42
C ALA A 118 6.73 -6.32 8.50
N GLY A 119 5.66 -6.55 7.74
CA GLY A 119 5.59 -7.57 6.68
C GLY A 119 6.53 -7.26 5.51
N ILE A 120 6.53 -6.03 5.03
CA ILE A 120 7.44 -5.54 3.98
C ILE A 120 8.90 -5.58 4.46
N GLU A 121 9.16 -5.08 5.67
CA GLU A 121 10.51 -5.06 6.24
C GLU A 121 11.10 -6.47 6.39
N ARG A 122 10.33 -7.43 6.94
CA ARG A 122 10.72 -8.85 7.01
C ARG A 122 10.91 -9.47 5.63
N ALA A 123 10.12 -9.08 4.63
CA ALA A 123 10.31 -9.54 3.26
C ALA A 123 11.62 -9.00 2.66
N ILE A 124 11.94 -7.73 2.88
CA ILE A 124 13.20 -7.13 2.41
C ILE A 124 14.40 -7.78 3.10
N MET A 125 14.43 -7.85 4.43
CA MET A 125 15.56 -8.43 5.19
C MET A 125 15.85 -9.89 4.80
N ARG A 126 14.80 -10.69 4.54
CA ARG A 126 14.94 -12.10 4.13
C ARG A 126 15.55 -12.27 2.74
N ASN A 127 15.28 -11.33 1.83
CA ASN A 127 15.73 -11.37 0.44
C ASN A 127 16.96 -10.48 0.18
N LEU A 128 17.45 -9.78 1.20
CA LEU A 128 18.64 -8.95 1.10
C LEU A 128 19.87 -9.86 0.92
N PRO A 129 20.69 -9.67 -0.13
CA PRO A 129 21.93 -10.41 -0.24
C PRO A 129 22.85 -10.04 0.93
N GLN A 130 23.19 -11.03 1.75
CA GLN A 130 24.28 -10.91 2.71
C GLN A 130 25.57 -10.72 1.90
N ASN A 131 26.27 -9.60 2.08
CA ASN A 131 27.50 -9.33 1.35
C ASN A 131 28.53 -10.42 1.63
N GLN A 132 29.05 -11.04 0.56
CA GLN A 132 30.37 -11.67 0.51
C GLN A 132 31.37 -10.66 -0.06
#